data_AF-A0A9J7LA41-F1
#
_entry.id   AF-A0A9J7LA41-F1
#
_cell.length_a   1.000
_cell.length_b   1.000
_cell.length_c   1.000
_cell.angle_alpha   90.00
_cell.angle_beta   90.00
_cell.angle_gamma   90.00
#
_symmetry.space_group_name_H-M   'P 1'
#
loop_
_entity.id
_entity.type
_entity.pdbx_description
1 polymer ?
#
loop_
_entity_poly.entity_id
_entity_poly.type
_entity_poly.pdbx_seq_one_letter_code
_entity_poly.pdbx_strand_id
1 'polypeptide(L)'
;MISRRLRCGLVHLKGYIYAIGGDDAKETAEKYDPSRDEWTTIPPLPHPMCRDFCSVALGDSIYVIGEFEEGCYSFSTTNNVWNKITNRNMPASYPQAVMYQGSIYCTGNMGPMIGVVPEIYNPAKDEWKQSGKYGFASHATIMARYGETLYLLKVHRNTNLYAMRTSIDINQYQPETDSWQSDIDSRQRQSVQDKSSLVPPMARWLGSMGLRHTLQVHCLTARMVPQCLRHYGTEIYKDPPSHGEEGSGISDDSNGEDDLSEQEDDGSGSDNGNI
;
A
#
# COMPACT_ATOMS: atom_id res chain seq x y z
N MET A 1 -14.85 9.44 10.26
CA MET A 1 -15.30 8.52 9.20
C MET A 1 -16.49 7.75 9.72
N ILE A 2 -17.46 7.45 8.86
CA ILE A 2 -18.68 6.71 9.17
C ILE A 2 -18.34 5.22 9.30
N SER A 3 -17.66 4.66 8.29
CA SER A 3 -17.17 3.29 8.33
C SER A 3 -15.71 3.22 8.77
N ARG A 4 -15.36 2.14 9.49
CA ARG A 4 -13.95 1.78 9.71
C ARG A 4 -13.31 1.45 8.37
N ARG A 5 -12.08 1.93 8.15
CA ARG A 5 -11.36 1.72 6.88
C ARG A 5 -9.89 1.40 7.16
N LEU A 6 -9.43 0.26 6.64
CA LEU A 6 -8.02 -0.10 6.59
C LEU A 6 -7.56 -0.11 5.14
N ARG A 7 -6.37 0.44 4.88
CA ARG A 7 -5.79 0.53 3.53
C ARG A 7 -6.73 1.18 2.50
N CYS A 8 -7.48 2.20 2.92
CA CYS A 8 -8.29 3.01 2.01
C CYS A 8 -7.45 4.03 1.24
N GLY A 9 -7.99 4.52 0.14
CA GLY A 9 -7.49 5.69 -0.55
C GLY A 9 -7.91 6.95 0.21
N LEU A 10 -6.96 7.85 0.48
CA LEU A 10 -7.23 9.17 1.05
C LEU A 10 -6.79 10.24 0.07
N VAL A 11 -7.71 11.14 -0.29
CA VAL A 11 -7.45 12.19 -1.28
C VAL A 11 -7.97 13.51 -0.75
N HIS A 12 -7.13 14.55 -0.77
CA HIS A 12 -7.58 15.92 -0.58
C HIS A 12 -7.97 16.53 -1.93
N LEU A 13 -9.17 17.09 -2.03
CA LEU A 13 -9.63 17.79 -3.23
C LEU A 13 -10.65 18.88 -2.84
N LYS A 14 -10.44 20.11 -3.36
CA LYS A 14 -11.33 21.26 -3.16
C LYS A 14 -11.67 21.56 -1.69
N GLY A 15 -10.72 21.34 -0.77
CA GLY A 15 -10.90 21.58 0.67
C GLY A 15 -11.55 20.44 1.45
N TYR A 16 -11.88 19.33 0.79
CA TYR A 16 -12.45 18.14 1.42
C TYR A 16 -11.41 17.01 1.46
N ILE A 17 -11.62 16.06 2.37
CA ILE A 17 -10.89 14.78 2.38
C ILE A 17 -11.85 13.69 1.94
N TYR A 18 -11.45 12.87 0.99
CA TYR A 18 -12.21 11.73 0.51
C TYR A 18 -11.55 10.45 0.99
N ALA A 19 -12.33 9.56 1.60
CA ALA A 19 -11.93 8.23 2.00
C ALA A 19 -12.62 7.19 1.11
N ILE A 20 -11.84 6.43 0.35
CA ILE A 20 -12.33 5.58 -0.74
C ILE A 20 -11.96 4.13 -0.46
N GLY A 21 -12.95 3.24 -0.48
CA GLY A 21 -12.74 1.79 -0.33
C GLY A 21 -12.03 1.40 0.97
N GLY A 22 -11.27 0.31 0.92
CA GLY A 22 -10.53 -0.26 2.05
C GLY A 22 -11.17 -1.54 2.60
N ASP A 23 -10.42 -2.31 3.39
CA ASP A 23 -10.74 -3.70 3.72
C ASP A 23 -12.15 -3.92 4.31
N ASP A 24 -12.56 -3.02 5.21
CA ASP A 24 -13.84 -3.10 5.93
C ASP A 24 -14.97 -2.30 5.25
N ALA A 25 -14.67 -1.64 4.11
CA ALA A 25 -15.59 -0.68 3.47
C ALA A 25 -15.37 -0.59 1.95
N LYS A 26 -15.09 -1.74 1.31
CA LYS A 26 -14.53 -1.86 -0.05
C LYS A 26 -15.35 -1.16 -1.14
N GLU A 27 -16.66 -1.12 -0.98
CA GLU A 27 -17.61 -0.60 -1.97
C GLU A 27 -18.00 0.86 -1.72
N THR A 28 -17.65 1.42 -0.56
CA THR A 28 -18.15 2.71 -0.13
C THR A 28 -17.07 3.77 -0.24
N ALA A 29 -17.50 5.02 -0.41
CA ALA A 29 -16.63 6.17 -0.29
C ALA A 29 -17.33 7.27 0.51
N GLU A 30 -16.55 8.06 1.22
CA GLU A 30 -17.02 9.12 2.11
C GLU A 30 -16.21 10.39 1.88
N LYS A 31 -16.83 11.52 2.18
CA LYS A 31 -16.24 12.86 2.10
C LYS A 31 -16.34 13.54 3.46
N TYR A 32 -15.21 14.03 3.95
CA TYR A 32 -15.10 14.89 5.12
C TYR A 32 -15.13 16.35 4.71
N ASP A 33 -16.02 17.12 5.35
CA ASP A 33 -16.07 18.56 5.30
C ASP A 33 -15.48 19.15 6.58
N PRO A 34 -14.25 19.73 6.53
CA PRO A 34 -13.62 20.33 7.71
C PRO A 34 -14.39 21.52 8.29
N SER A 35 -15.24 22.20 7.50
CA SER A 35 -16.03 23.35 7.97
C SER A 35 -17.18 22.95 8.87
N ARG A 36 -17.65 21.71 8.71
CA ARG A 36 -18.76 21.11 9.48
C ARG A 36 -18.29 20.04 10.46
N ASP A 37 -17.01 19.68 10.39
CA ASP A 37 -16.43 18.53 11.08
C ASP A 37 -17.24 17.24 10.87
N GLU A 38 -17.70 17.03 9.63
CA GLU A 38 -18.68 16.00 9.33
C GLU A 38 -18.24 15.11 8.16
N TRP A 39 -18.43 13.81 8.31
CA TRP A 39 -18.29 12.83 7.23
C TRP A 39 -19.66 12.56 6.60
N THR A 40 -19.72 12.56 5.28
CA THR A 40 -20.92 12.24 4.48
C THR A 40 -20.58 11.14 3.48
N THR A 41 -21.54 10.25 3.20
CA THR A 41 -21.36 9.27 2.13
C THR A 41 -21.41 9.95 0.76
N ILE A 42 -20.63 9.43 -0.17
CA ILE A 42 -20.74 9.76 -1.60
C ILE A 42 -21.18 8.50 -2.37
N PRO A 43 -21.49 8.57 -3.67
CA PRO A 43 -21.87 7.39 -4.44
C PRO A 43 -20.88 6.24 -4.27
N PRO A 44 -21.37 4.99 -4.13
CA PRO A 44 -20.52 3.84 -3.94
C PRO A 44 -19.62 3.62 -5.16
N LEU A 45 -18.50 2.96 -4.94
CA LEU A 45 -17.58 2.55 -5.99
C LEU A 45 -18.28 1.57 -6.94
N PRO A 46 -18.11 1.68 -8.26
CA PRO A 46 -18.66 0.71 -9.22
C PRO A 46 -18.08 -0.70 -9.07
N HIS A 47 -16.91 -0.82 -8.44
CA HIS A 47 -16.27 -2.09 -8.13
C HIS A 47 -15.61 -2.02 -6.74
N PRO A 48 -15.69 -3.07 -5.91
CA PRO A 48 -15.03 -3.08 -4.60
C PRO A 48 -13.51 -2.85 -4.72
N MET A 49 -12.97 -1.93 -3.92
CA MET A 49 -11.53 -1.59 -3.93
C MET A 49 -10.90 -1.92 -2.57
N CYS A 50 -9.92 -2.83 -2.56
CA CYS A 50 -9.22 -3.18 -1.32
C CYS A 50 -7.76 -3.62 -1.55
N ARG A 51 -6.89 -3.34 -0.58
CA ARG A 51 -5.46 -3.74 -0.52
C ARG A 51 -4.54 -3.11 -1.58
N ASP A 52 -4.89 -3.22 -2.86
CA ASP A 52 -3.99 -3.04 -4.01
C ASP A 52 -4.51 -2.03 -5.04
N PHE A 53 -5.06 -0.93 -4.54
CA PHE A 53 -5.40 0.25 -5.33
C PHE A 53 -4.73 1.50 -4.77
N CYS A 54 -4.73 2.57 -5.58
CA CYS A 54 -4.39 3.91 -5.12
C CYS A 54 -5.40 4.93 -5.62
N SER A 55 -5.35 6.14 -5.05
CA SER A 55 -6.25 7.22 -5.40
C SER A 55 -5.50 8.54 -5.49
N VAL A 56 -5.85 9.38 -6.47
CA VAL A 56 -5.18 10.66 -6.71
C VAL A 56 -6.18 11.70 -7.26
N ALA A 57 -6.01 12.97 -6.87
CA ALA A 57 -6.79 14.07 -7.42
C ALA A 57 -6.13 14.64 -8.69
N LEU A 58 -6.94 14.94 -9.70
CA LEU A 58 -6.53 15.72 -10.87
C LEU A 58 -7.71 16.55 -11.37
N GLY A 59 -7.50 17.87 -11.45
CA GLY A 59 -8.58 18.83 -11.76
C GLY A 59 -9.71 18.73 -10.73
N ASP A 60 -10.91 18.48 -11.21
CA ASP A 60 -12.14 18.39 -10.41
C ASP A 60 -12.55 16.94 -10.09
N SER A 61 -11.66 15.99 -10.36
CA SER A 61 -11.95 14.57 -10.27
C SER A 61 -10.96 13.85 -9.37
N ILE A 62 -11.42 12.75 -8.79
CA ILE A 62 -10.60 11.79 -8.05
C ILE A 62 -10.49 10.53 -8.89
N TYR A 63 -9.29 10.05 -9.10
CA TYR A 63 -9.00 8.86 -9.85
C TYR A 63 -8.68 7.74 -8.89
N VAL A 64 -9.25 6.56 -9.14
CA VAL A 64 -9.01 5.31 -8.41
C VAL A 64 -8.42 4.33 -9.39
N ILE A 65 -7.23 3.84 -9.06
CA ILE A 65 -6.42 2.99 -9.94
C ILE A 65 -6.22 1.68 -9.21
N GLY A 66 -7.00 0.67 -9.59
CA GLY A 66 -6.91 -0.70 -9.08
C GLY A 66 -6.05 -1.60 -9.96
N GLU A 67 -6.00 -2.88 -9.59
CA GLU A 67 -5.26 -3.93 -10.29
C GLU A 67 -6.22 -4.84 -11.09
N PHE A 68 -5.76 -5.40 -12.22
CA PHE A 68 -6.47 -6.41 -13.02
C PHE A 68 -8.00 -6.21 -13.14
N GLU A 69 -8.78 -7.00 -12.38
CA GLU A 69 -10.24 -7.04 -12.40
C GLU A 69 -10.90 -5.87 -11.68
N GLU A 70 -10.21 -5.24 -10.72
CA GLU A 70 -10.74 -4.06 -10.02
C GLU A 70 -10.96 -2.91 -11.00
N GLY A 71 -10.04 -2.72 -11.93
CA GLY A 71 -10.08 -1.70 -12.97
C GLY A 71 -9.77 -0.28 -12.48
N CYS A 72 -9.99 0.70 -13.36
CA CYS A 72 -9.73 2.11 -13.07
C CYS A 72 -11.01 2.95 -13.20
N TYR A 73 -11.19 3.92 -12.31
CA TYR A 73 -12.37 4.81 -12.29
C TYR A 73 -11.99 6.26 -11.99
N SER A 74 -12.85 7.18 -12.42
CA SER A 74 -12.81 8.59 -12.02
C SER A 74 -14.13 9.00 -11.36
N PHE A 75 -14.05 9.73 -10.27
CA PHE A 75 -15.17 10.35 -9.59
C PHE A 75 -15.19 11.85 -9.89
N SER A 76 -16.24 12.32 -10.56
CA SER A 76 -16.45 13.75 -10.77
C SER A 76 -17.07 14.38 -9.52
N THR A 77 -16.35 15.30 -8.87
CA THR A 77 -16.90 16.02 -7.71
C THR A 77 -18.01 16.99 -8.08
N THR A 78 -18.05 17.42 -9.35
CA THR A 78 -19.07 18.34 -9.88
C THR A 78 -20.38 17.62 -10.15
N ASN A 79 -20.31 16.45 -10.79
CA ASN A 79 -21.49 15.69 -11.18
C ASN A 79 -21.89 14.63 -10.15
N ASN A 80 -21.04 14.38 -9.15
CA ASN A 80 -21.23 13.35 -8.13
C ASN A 80 -21.49 11.97 -8.75
N VAL A 81 -20.62 11.57 -9.70
CA VAL A 81 -20.73 10.28 -10.41
C VAL A 81 -19.36 9.65 -10.62
N TRP A 82 -19.34 8.31 -10.61
CA TRP A 82 -18.20 7.50 -11.00
C TRP A 82 -18.29 7.14 -12.48
N ASN A 83 -17.15 7.21 -13.18
CA ASN A 83 -17.01 6.77 -14.56
C ASN A 83 -15.88 5.75 -14.64
N LYS A 84 -16.09 4.67 -15.40
CA LYS A 84 -15.00 3.75 -15.75
C LYS A 84 -14.07 4.44 -16.74
N ILE A 85 -12.77 4.28 -16.53
CA ILE A 85 -11.72 4.77 -17.44
C ILE A 85 -10.90 3.59 -17.96
N THR A 86 -10.06 3.82 -18.95
CA THR A 86 -9.16 2.80 -19.48
C THR A 86 -8.28 2.23 -18.37
N ASN A 87 -8.12 0.90 -18.35
CA ASN A 87 -7.26 0.21 -17.39
C ASN A 87 -5.78 0.37 -17.75
N ARG A 88 -4.90 0.22 -16.75
CA ARG A 88 -3.44 0.21 -16.95
C ARG A 88 -3.02 -0.88 -17.93
N ASN A 89 -1.97 -0.63 -18.73
CA ASN A 89 -1.45 -1.63 -19.67
C ASN A 89 -0.68 -2.73 -18.94
N MET A 90 0.03 -2.37 -17.88
CA MET A 90 0.80 -3.29 -17.05
C MET A 90 0.42 -3.10 -15.57
N PRO A 91 -0.77 -3.56 -15.14
CA PRO A 91 -1.18 -3.45 -13.75
C PRO A 91 -0.13 -4.12 -12.86
N ALA A 92 0.21 -3.43 -11.78
CA ALA A 92 1.24 -3.82 -10.83
C ALA A 92 0.70 -3.67 -9.43
N SER A 93 1.02 -4.64 -8.56
CA SER A 93 0.57 -4.64 -7.18
C SER A 93 1.12 -3.45 -6.41
N TYR A 94 0.39 -3.03 -5.37
CA TYR A 94 0.70 -1.82 -4.60
C TYR A 94 0.89 -0.57 -5.47
N PRO A 95 -0.09 -0.22 -6.34
CA PRO A 95 0.03 0.94 -7.19
C PRO A 95 0.18 2.22 -6.35
N GLN A 96 0.86 3.21 -6.92
CA GLN A 96 1.00 4.55 -6.39
C GLN A 96 0.90 5.55 -7.53
N ALA A 97 0.13 6.60 -7.33
CA ALA A 97 -0.10 7.60 -8.35
C ALA A 97 0.12 9.03 -7.85
N VAL A 98 0.66 9.87 -8.72
CA VAL A 98 0.91 11.29 -8.49
C VAL A 98 0.47 12.08 -9.71
N MET A 99 -0.13 13.25 -9.48
CA MET A 99 -0.46 14.19 -10.55
C MET A 99 0.75 15.03 -10.92
N TYR A 100 1.08 15.06 -12.20
CA TYR A 100 2.17 15.86 -12.76
C TYR A 100 1.79 16.38 -14.14
N GLN A 101 1.94 17.71 -14.35
CA GLN A 101 1.67 18.39 -15.63
C GLN A 101 0.33 17.98 -16.30
N GLY A 102 -0.75 17.91 -15.51
CA GLY A 102 -2.09 17.58 -16.03
C GLY A 102 -2.30 16.11 -16.39
N SER A 103 -1.35 15.23 -16.08
CA SER A 103 -1.44 13.79 -16.27
C SER A 103 -1.28 13.07 -14.93
N ILE A 104 -1.65 11.78 -14.90
CA ILE A 104 -1.42 10.93 -13.73
C ILE A 104 -0.28 9.99 -14.03
N TYR A 105 0.75 10.05 -13.20
CA TYR A 105 1.87 9.13 -13.26
C TYR A 105 1.62 8.06 -12.21
N CYS A 106 1.57 6.80 -12.64
CA CYS A 106 1.36 5.64 -11.78
C CYS A 106 2.57 4.71 -11.85
N THR A 107 2.95 4.15 -10.71
CA THR A 107 3.91 3.06 -10.63
C THR A 107 3.40 1.99 -9.69
N GLY A 108 4.10 0.87 -9.59
CA GLY A 108 3.78 -0.23 -8.68
C GLY A 108 4.91 -1.25 -8.68
N ASN A 109 4.68 -2.38 -8.02
CA ASN A 109 5.70 -3.40 -7.81
C ASN A 109 5.39 -4.64 -8.66
N MET A 110 6.16 -4.89 -9.72
CA MET A 110 6.05 -6.10 -10.57
C MET A 110 7.06 -7.20 -10.20
N GLY A 111 7.62 -7.13 -8.99
CA GLY A 111 8.67 -8.05 -8.53
C GLY A 111 10.04 -7.82 -9.21
N PRO A 112 11.08 -8.56 -8.77
CA PRO A 112 12.47 -8.30 -9.16
C PRO A 112 12.78 -8.64 -10.62
N MET A 113 11.98 -9.49 -11.27
CA MET A 113 12.22 -9.97 -12.64
C MET A 113 11.75 -9.00 -13.72
N ILE A 114 10.59 -8.36 -13.52
CA ILE A 114 9.99 -7.43 -14.51
C ILE A 114 10.42 -5.99 -14.20
N GLY A 115 10.75 -5.70 -12.94
CA GLY A 115 11.17 -4.38 -12.51
C GLY A 115 10.01 -3.38 -12.52
N VAL A 116 10.36 -2.10 -12.42
CA VAL A 116 9.38 -1.01 -12.30
C VAL A 116 9.13 -0.42 -13.67
N VAL A 117 7.86 -0.32 -14.05
CA VAL A 117 7.42 0.38 -15.27
C VAL A 117 6.44 1.47 -14.85
N PRO A 118 6.88 2.73 -14.74
CA PRO A 118 5.97 3.85 -14.59
C PRO A 118 5.08 3.98 -15.83
N GLU A 119 3.80 4.27 -15.61
CA GLU A 119 2.82 4.54 -16.65
C GLU A 119 2.24 5.94 -16.47
N ILE A 120 1.87 6.58 -17.57
CA ILE A 120 1.27 7.91 -17.61
C ILE A 120 -0.13 7.77 -18.20
N TYR A 121 -1.13 8.21 -17.44
CA TYR A 121 -2.49 8.37 -17.91
C TYR A 121 -2.74 9.79 -18.40
N ASN A 122 -3.22 9.88 -19.64
CA ASN A 122 -3.71 11.12 -20.22
C ASN A 122 -5.25 11.18 -20.11
N PRO A 123 -5.82 12.02 -19.23
CA PRO A 123 -7.27 12.09 -19.05
C PRO A 123 -8.01 12.68 -20.25
N ALA A 124 -7.34 13.42 -21.14
CA ALA A 124 -7.98 14.00 -22.32
C ALA A 124 -8.21 12.96 -23.43
N LYS A 125 -7.41 11.88 -23.43
CA LYS A 125 -7.51 10.78 -24.40
C LYS A 125 -8.08 9.50 -23.81
N ASP A 126 -8.17 9.42 -22.48
CA ASP A 126 -8.46 8.19 -21.74
C ASP A 126 -7.49 7.04 -22.10
N GLU A 127 -6.19 7.34 -22.07
CA GLU A 127 -5.15 6.41 -22.51
C GLU A 127 -4.00 6.34 -21.50
N TRP A 128 -3.52 5.11 -21.25
CA TRP A 128 -2.28 4.85 -20.54
C TRP A 128 -1.13 4.63 -21.53
N LYS A 129 0.04 5.17 -21.23
CA LYS A 129 1.30 4.82 -21.90
C LYS A 129 2.40 4.51 -20.90
N GLN A 130 3.39 3.73 -21.31
CA GLN A 130 4.60 3.53 -20.51
C GLN A 130 5.49 4.79 -20.55
N SER A 131 6.26 5.01 -19.47
CA SER A 131 7.21 6.13 -19.35
C SER A 131 8.64 5.61 -19.11
N GLY A 132 9.58 6.08 -19.93
CA GLY A 132 10.99 5.70 -19.88
C GLY A 132 11.34 4.36 -20.55
N LYS A 133 12.65 4.08 -20.66
CA LYS A 133 13.19 2.82 -21.19
C LYS A 133 13.39 1.80 -20.06
N TYR A 134 12.70 0.67 -20.19
CA TYR A 134 12.71 -0.61 -19.44
C TYR A 134 13.38 -0.72 -18.06
N GLY A 135 12.60 -1.24 -17.10
CA GLY A 135 13.01 -2.34 -16.22
C GLY A 135 13.97 -2.00 -15.09
N PHE A 136 13.58 -1.13 -14.16
CA PHE A 136 14.36 -1.00 -12.94
C PHE A 136 14.09 -2.15 -11.98
N ALA A 137 15.03 -3.08 -11.80
CA ALA A 137 14.89 -4.14 -10.80
C ALA A 137 14.82 -3.52 -9.39
N SER A 138 13.65 -3.52 -8.75
CA SER A 138 13.49 -3.03 -7.37
C SER A 138 12.49 -3.88 -6.61
N HIS A 139 12.57 -3.83 -5.27
CA HIS A 139 11.65 -4.54 -4.39
C HIS A 139 10.43 -3.70 -4.01
N ALA A 140 10.58 -2.36 -4.03
CA ALA A 140 9.49 -1.42 -3.80
C ALA A 140 9.80 -0.09 -4.47
N THR A 141 8.75 0.65 -4.82
CA THR A 141 8.85 1.99 -5.38
C THR A 141 8.03 3.02 -4.62
N ILE A 142 8.51 4.26 -4.69
CA ILE A 142 7.79 5.43 -4.23
C ILE A 142 7.87 6.49 -5.32
N MET A 143 6.71 6.98 -5.75
CA MET A 143 6.63 8.13 -6.64
C MET A 143 6.27 9.37 -5.84
N ALA A 144 7.03 10.45 -6.01
CA ALA A 144 6.82 11.69 -5.28
C ALA A 144 7.03 12.90 -6.19
N ARG A 145 6.21 13.93 -6.02
CA ARG A 145 6.39 15.22 -6.68
C ARG A 145 6.84 16.26 -5.67
N TYR A 146 7.82 17.06 -6.06
CA TYR A 146 8.20 18.27 -5.35
C TYR A 146 8.37 19.43 -6.32
N GLY A 147 7.65 20.51 -6.07
CA GLY A 147 7.59 21.64 -6.99
C GLY A 147 7.20 21.17 -8.40
N GLU A 148 8.10 21.41 -9.35
CA GLU A 148 7.95 21.07 -10.76
C GLU A 148 8.68 19.79 -11.17
N THR A 149 9.16 19.02 -10.20
CA THR A 149 9.94 17.81 -10.44
C THR A 149 9.24 16.57 -9.91
N LEU A 150 9.24 15.51 -10.71
CA LEU A 150 8.75 14.19 -10.33
C LEU A 150 9.95 13.26 -10.07
N TYR A 151 9.88 12.51 -8.97
CA TYR A 151 10.91 11.60 -8.51
C TYR A 151 10.36 10.18 -8.37
N LEU A 152 11.19 9.21 -8.74
CA LEU A 152 10.97 7.79 -8.54
C LEU A 152 12.08 7.24 -7.63
N LEU A 153 11.72 6.93 -6.40
CA LEU A 153 12.57 6.29 -5.42
C LEU A 153 12.38 4.78 -5.54
N LYS A 154 13.49 4.06 -5.66
CA LYS A 154 13.51 2.61 -5.84
C LYS A 154 14.25 1.99 -4.67
N VAL A 155 13.60 1.07 -3.98
CA VAL A 155 14.16 0.39 -2.82
C VAL A 155 14.66 -0.98 -3.25
N HIS A 156 15.93 -1.25 -2.97
CA HIS A 156 16.58 -2.53 -3.25
C HIS A 156 16.91 -3.20 -1.93
N ARG A 157 16.35 -4.39 -1.70
CA ARG A 157 16.74 -5.28 -0.60
C ARG A 157 17.85 -6.19 -1.08
N ASN A 158 19.01 -6.17 -0.43
CA ASN A 158 20.02 -7.20 -0.63
C ASN A 158 19.58 -8.47 0.12
N THR A 159 19.42 -9.57 -0.60
CA THR A 159 18.99 -10.87 -0.05
C THR A 159 20.16 -11.74 0.42
N ASN A 160 21.40 -11.23 0.37
CA ASN A 160 22.55 -11.94 0.94
C ASN A 160 22.43 -12.04 2.47
N LEU A 161 22.38 -13.27 2.98
CA LEU A 161 22.14 -13.62 4.38
C LEU A 161 23.15 -12.98 5.36
N TYR A 162 24.35 -12.63 4.90
CA TYR A 162 25.42 -12.09 5.75
C TYR A 162 25.42 -10.56 5.85
N ALA A 163 24.67 -9.86 4.99
CA ALA A 163 24.59 -8.40 5.00
C ALA A 163 23.25 -7.93 4.43
N MET A 164 22.20 -7.94 5.27
CA MET A 164 20.92 -7.30 4.95
C MET A 164 21.12 -5.78 4.83
N ARG A 165 21.48 -5.31 3.64
CA ARG A 165 21.57 -3.90 3.30
C ARG A 165 20.40 -3.53 2.39
N THR A 166 19.56 -2.62 2.88
CA THR A 166 18.62 -1.90 2.03
C THR A 166 19.36 -0.72 1.41
N SER A 167 19.14 -0.46 0.12
CA SER A 167 19.64 0.72 -0.59
C SER A 167 18.49 1.39 -1.35
N ILE A 168 18.62 2.69 -1.60
CA ILE A 168 17.62 3.49 -2.30
C ILE A 168 18.30 4.19 -3.49
N ASP A 169 17.72 4.04 -4.67
CA ASP A 169 18.08 4.82 -5.86
C ASP A 169 17.01 5.90 -6.09
N ILE A 170 17.41 7.14 -6.35
CA ILE A 170 16.50 8.26 -6.65
C ILE A 170 16.66 8.60 -8.14
N ASN A 171 15.54 8.66 -8.86
CA ASN A 171 15.51 8.98 -10.28
C ASN A 171 14.61 10.18 -10.51
N GLN A 172 15.12 11.21 -11.17
CA GLN A 172 14.39 12.38 -11.57
C GLN A 172 13.77 12.19 -12.96
N TYR A 173 12.50 12.55 -13.11
CA TYR A 173 11.83 12.55 -14.41
C TYR A 173 12.27 13.73 -15.27
N GLN A 174 12.50 13.46 -16.56
CA GLN A 174 12.87 14.42 -17.60
C GLN A 174 11.72 14.54 -18.60
N PRO A 175 10.82 15.56 -18.47
CA PRO A 175 9.60 15.65 -19.26
C PRO A 175 9.84 15.75 -20.76
N GLU A 176 10.88 16.49 -21.17
CA GLU A 176 11.22 16.73 -22.58
C GLU A 176 11.56 15.45 -23.35
N THR A 177 12.02 14.41 -22.63
CA THR A 177 12.49 13.15 -23.24
C THR A 177 11.70 11.94 -22.77
N ASP A 178 10.71 12.12 -21.89
CA ASP A 178 9.98 11.05 -21.22
C ASP A 178 10.93 9.98 -20.63
N SER A 179 11.94 10.43 -19.88
CA SER A 179 12.99 9.57 -19.34
C SER A 179 13.24 9.80 -17.85
N TRP A 180 13.87 8.82 -17.19
CA TRP A 180 14.18 8.86 -15.76
C TRP A 180 15.70 8.83 -15.59
N GLN A 181 16.27 9.89 -15.02
CA GLN A 181 17.69 10.06 -14.81
C GLN A 181 18.05 9.78 -13.34
N SER A 182 19.06 8.94 -13.10
CA SER A 182 19.57 8.70 -11.74
C SER A 182 20.48 9.85 -11.30
N ASP A 183 20.28 10.36 -10.09
CA ASP A 183 21.15 11.38 -9.49
C ASP A 183 22.42 10.78 -8.87
N ILE A 184 22.49 9.44 -8.73
CA ILE A 184 23.59 8.72 -8.05
C ILE A 184 24.17 7.65 -8.99
N ASP A 185 25.50 7.58 -9.06
CA ASP A 185 26.21 6.44 -9.69
C ASP A 185 25.86 5.17 -8.91
N SER A 186 25.40 4.12 -9.61
CA SER A 186 25.08 2.81 -9.04
C SER A 186 26.18 2.20 -8.12
N ARG A 187 27.44 2.62 -8.27
CA ARG A 187 28.56 2.21 -7.40
C ARG A 187 28.62 2.95 -6.06
N GLN A 188 27.87 4.05 -5.90
CA GLN A 188 27.79 4.86 -4.68
C GLN A 188 26.45 4.70 -3.93
N ARG A 189 25.70 3.62 -4.20
CA ARG A 189 24.45 3.30 -3.49
C ARG A 189 24.64 3.36 -1.98
N GLN A 190 23.96 4.30 -1.33
CA GLN A 190 24.05 4.47 0.11
C GLN A 190 23.26 3.37 0.83
N SER A 191 23.88 2.78 1.85
CA SER A 191 23.25 1.82 2.75
C SER A 191 22.29 2.55 3.69
N VAL A 192 21.07 2.02 3.83
CA VAL A 192 19.99 2.55 4.70
C VAL A 192 20.31 2.44 6.20
N GLN A 193 21.45 1.86 6.60
CA GLN A 193 21.84 1.70 7.99
C GLN A 193 22.15 3.04 8.68
N ASP A 194 22.66 4.03 7.95
CA ASP A 194 22.80 5.39 8.46
C ASP A 194 21.59 6.22 8.03
N LYS A 195 20.56 6.26 8.89
CA LYS A 195 19.34 7.05 8.67
C LYS A 195 19.62 8.55 8.50
N SER A 196 20.76 9.05 8.99
CA SER A 196 21.17 10.44 8.81
C SER A 196 21.74 10.71 7.41
N SER A 197 22.11 9.66 6.67
CA SER A 197 22.56 9.72 5.27
C SER A 197 21.44 9.48 4.26
N LEU A 198 20.38 8.73 4.65
CA LEU A 198 19.13 8.64 3.88
C LEU A 198 18.31 9.93 3.91
N VAL A 199 18.73 10.86 4.77
CA VAL A 199 18.26 12.23 4.80
C VAL A 199 19.45 13.11 4.38
N PRO A 200 19.49 13.57 3.13
CA PRO A 200 19.43 15.02 2.96
C PRO A 200 18.69 15.41 1.67
N PRO A 201 17.62 16.24 1.65
CA PRO A 201 16.93 16.91 2.74
C PRO A 201 15.41 16.63 2.67
N MET A 202 14.82 16.01 3.70
CA MET A 202 13.37 16.19 3.91
C MET A 202 13.20 17.19 5.05
N ALA A 203 13.85 16.94 6.19
CA ALA A 203 13.92 17.89 7.31
C ALA A 203 14.79 19.14 7.03
N ARG A 204 15.91 19.03 6.30
CA ARG A 204 16.73 20.19 5.88
C ARG A 204 16.11 21.01 4.73
N TRP A 205 15.08 20.49 4.07
CA TRP A 205 14.36 21.07 2.93
C TRP A 205 13.09 21.76 3.38
N LEU A 206 12.43 21.14 4.36
CA LEU A 206 11.37 21.76 5.15
C LEU A 206 11.93 22.80 6.13
N GLY A 207 13.17 22.66 6.61
CA GLY A 207 13.79 23.53 7.62
C GLY A 207 14.70 24.66 7.12
N SER A 208 15.19 24.63 5.87
CA SER A 208 15.99 25.74 5.31
C SER A 208 15.13 26.88 4.73
N MET A 209 13.83 26.65 4.54
CA MET A 209 12.88 27.70 4.22
C MET A 209 12.46 28.39 5.52
N GLY A 210 13.12 29.50 5.82
CA GLY A 210 12.40 30.62 6.42
C GLY A 210 11.25 30.97 5.48
N LEU A 211 10.09 30.36 5.71
CA LEU A 211 8.94 30.38 4.80
C LEU A 211 8.41 31.81 4.63
N ARG A 212 8.96 32.50 3.62
CA ARG A 212 8.18 33.34 2.72
C ARG A 212 8.06 32.54 1.42
N HIS A 213 6.83 32.14 1.09
CA HIS A 213 6.39 31.33 -0.06
C HIS A 213 6.34 29.81 0.16
N THR A 214 5.10 29.33 0.26
CA THR A 214 4.61 27.97 0.46
C THR A 214 4.85 27.07 -0.76
N LEU A 215 5.87 26.20 -0.72
CA LEU A 215 6.00 25.06 -1.64
C LEU A 215 5.31 23.85 -1.01
N GLN A 216 4.16 23.44 -1.57
CA GLN A 216 3.40 22.29 -1.09
C GLN A 216 4.05 20.99 -1.56
N VAL A 217 4.41 20.13 -0.60
CA VAL A 217 4.79 18.73 -0.87
C VAL A 217 3.51 17.94 -1.10
N HIS A 218 3.31 17.42 -2.31
CA HIS A 218 2.19 16.51 -2.63
C HIS A 218 2.70 15.06 -2.61
N CYS A 219 3.11 14.59 -1.44
CA CYS A 219 3.35 13.17 -1.19
C CYS A 219 2.96 12.81 0.25
N LEU A 220 1.72 12.39 0.43
CA LEU A 220 1.29 11.74 1.66
C LEU A 220 0.22 10.69 1.34
N THR A 221 0.51 9.82 0.37
CA THR A 221 0.00 8.46 0.52
C THR A 221 0.65 7.92 1.79
N ALA A 222 -0.16 7.67 2.82
CA ALA A 222 0.22 7.23 4.17
C ALA A 222 0.84 5.81 4.20
N ARG A 223 1.74 5.51 3.27
CA ARG A 223 2.62 4.34 3.27
C ARG A 223 4.08 4.83 3.34
N MET A 224 4.40 5.62 4.36
CA MET A 224 5.80 5.88 4.75
C MET A 224 6.46 4.58 5.18
N VAL A 225 7.08 3.85 4.24
CA VAL A 225 8.13 2.85 4.49
C VAL A 225 7.85 1.75 5.57
N PRO A 226 6.63 1.30 5.94
CA PRO A 226 6.54 0.36 7.07
C PRO A 226 6.91 -1.07 6.64
N GLN A 227 6.78 -1.40 5.35
CA GLN A 227 7.06 -2.77 4.87
C GLN A 227 8.55 -3.07 4.69
N CYS A 228 9.40 -2.06 4.55
CA CYS A 228 10.86 -2.24 4.43
C CYS A 228 11.60 -2.07 5.77
N LEU A 229 10.91 -1.58 6.82
CA LEU A 229 11.49 -1.25 8.13
C LEU A 229 11.06 -2.18 9.27
N ARG A 230 10.27 -3.23 9.00
CA ARG A 230 10.03 -4.29 9.99
C ARG A 230 11.37 -4.94 10.33
N HIS A 231 11.92 -4.61 11.49
CA HIS A 231 12.79 -5.54 12.20
C HIS A 231 11.93 -6.79 12.47
N TYR A 232 12.21 -7.88 11.79
CA TYR A 232 11.97 -9.18 12.42
C TYR A 232 13.04 -9.28 13.51
N GLY A 233 12.72 -8.68 14.67
CA GLY A 233 13.43 -9.03 15.88
C GLY A 233 13.31 -10.54 16.03
N THR A 234 14.42 -11.20 16.26
CA THR A 234 14.47 -12.55 16.79
C THR A 234 13.78 -12.54 18.15
N GLU A 235 12.45 -12.56 18.19
CA GLU A 235 11.76 -13.18 19.31
C GLU A 235 12.03 -14.67 19.17
N ILE A 236 13.12 -15.09 19.84
CA ILE A 236 13.29 -16.46 20.26
C ILE A 236 11.97 -16.83 20.94
N TYR A 237 11.30 -17.84 20.38
CA TYR A 237 10.18 -18.51 21.01
C TYR A 237 10.61 -18.86 22.44
N LYS A 238 10.16 -18.09 23.43
CA LYS A 238 10.29 -18.49 24.82
C LYS A 238 9.20 -19.53 25.01
N ASP A 239 9.61 -20.77 25.22
CA ASP A 239 8.71 -21.81 25.67
C ASP A 239 7.86 -21.28 26.84
N PRO A 240 6.56 -21.63 26.89
CA PRO A 240 5.75 -21.28 28.05
C PRO A 240 6.40 -21.86 29.31
N PRO A 241 6.34 -21.14 30.44
CA PRO A 241 6.98 -21.62 31.66
C PRO A 241 6.39 -22.98 32.04
N SER A 242 7.27 -23.98 32.08
CA SER A 242 7.01 -25.26 32.72
C SER A 242 6.49 -25.00 34.13
N HIS A 243 5.29 -25.52 34.43
CA HIS A 243 4.76 -25.56 35.78
C HIS A 243 5.84 -26.11 36.71
N GLY A 244 6.14 -25.34 37.75
CA GLY A 244 7.19 -25.65 38.71
C GLY A 244 6.93 -27.00 39.37
N GLU A 245 7.98 -27.82 39.40
CA GLU A 245 8.14 -28.87 40.39
C GLU A 245 8.22 -28.20 41.78
N GLU A 246 7.14 -28.26 42.54
CA GLU A 246 7.26 -28.32 44.00
C GLU A 246 7.60 -29.77 44.37
N GLY A 247 8.77 -29.94 44.97
CA GLY A 247 9.25 -31.23 45.41
C GLY A 247 8.64 -31.70 46.73
N SER A 248 8.58 -33.03 46.82
CA SER A 248 8.68 -33.87 48.01
C SER A 248 7.46 -34.05 48.92
N GLY A 249 7.00 -35.31 48.99
CA GLY A 249 6.09 -35.83 50.01
C GLY A 249 5.70 -37.27 49.72
N ILE A 250 6.50 -38.24 50.19
CA ILE A 250 6.20 -39.68 50.19
C ILE A 250 5.08 -39.96 51.21
N SER A 251 4.04 -40.72 50.83
CA SER A 251 3.57 -41.93 51.54
C SER A 251 2.33 -42.57 50.89
N ASP A 252 2.44 -43.89 50.76
CA ASP A 252 1.46 -44.96 50.53
C ASP A 252 -0.03 -44.71 50.87
N ASP A 253 -0.96 -45.24 50.06
CA ASP A 253 -1.80 -46.42 50.40
C ASP A 253 -2.99 -46.64 49.42
N SER A 254 -2.96 -47.80 48.77
CA SER A 254 -4.04 -48.79 48.54
C SER A 254 -5.48 -48.43 48.05
N ASN A 255 -5.92 -49.25 47.06
CA ASN A 255 -7.23 -49.95 46.90
C ASN A 255 -8.37 -49.39 46.01
N GLY A 256 -8.93 -50.33 45.21
CA GLY A 256 -10.29 -50.38 44.63
C GLY A 256 -10.34 -50.04 43.14
N GLU A 257 -10.24 -50.97 42.17
CA GLU A 257 -11.18 -52.04 41.75
C GLU A 257 -12.60 -51.57 41.34
N ASP A 258 -13.04 -52.13 40.20
CA ASP A 258 -14.39 -52.28 39.63
C ASP A 258 -15.03 -51.05 38.92
N ASP A 259 -15.73 -51.13 37.78
CA ASP A 259 -16.24 -52.26 37.00
C ASP A 259 -16.62 -51.82 35.55
N LEU A 260 -16.84 -52.83 34.72
CA LEU A 260 -17.41 -52.91 33.36
C LEU A 260 -18.80 -52.22 33.28
N SER A 261 -19.47 -51.90 32.16
CA SER A 261 -19.69 -52.55 30.85
C SER A 261 -20.50 -51.58 29.95
N GLU A 262 -20.22 -51.50 28.65
CA GLU A 262 -21.03 -51.97 27.50
C GLU A 262 -22.57 -51.76 27.55
N GLN A 263 -23.09 -51.07 26.51
CA GLN A 263 -24.20 -51.43 25.60
C GLN A 263 -24.47 -50.19 24.71
N GLU A 264 -24.14 -50.15 23.42
CA GLU A 264 -24.79 -50.80 22.25
C GLU A 264 -26.32 -50.66 22.20
N ASP A 265 -26.78 -49.93 21.18
CA ASP A 265 -27.94 -50.17 20.30
C ASP A 265 -28.42 -48.81 19.73
N ASP A 266 -28.98 -48.67 18.53
CA ASP A 266 -28.93 -49.38 17.26
C ASP A 266 -29.95 -48.66 16.35
N GLY A 267 -29.79 -48.79 15.03
CA GLY A 267 -30.86 -48.61 14.05
C GLY A 267 -30.95 -47.20 13.43
N SER A 268 -30.37 -46.95 12.26
CA SER A 268 -30.73 -47.44 10.91
C SER A 268 -32.01 -46.83 10.34
N GLY A 269 -31.93 -46.38 9.09
CA GLY A 269 -33.08 -45.82 8.35
C GLY A 269 -32.69 -44.95 7.17
N SER A 270 -32.12 -45.56 6.14
CA SER A 270 -32.01 -45.07 4.76
C SER A 270 -33.36 -44.60 4.18
N ASP A 271 -33.38 -43.59 3.30
CA ASP A 271 -33.71 -43.79 1.88
C ASP A 271 -33.50 -42.55 0.99
N ASN A 272 -33.36 -42.85 -0.29
CA ASN A 272 -32.94 -42.11 -1.47
C ASN A 272 -33.81 -40.92 -1.94
N GLY A 273 -33.25 -40.11 -2.86
CA GLY A 273 -34.07 -39.55 -3.96
C GLY A 273 -33.57 -38.29 -4.65
N ASN A 274 -32.98 -38.48 -5.85
CA ASN A 274 -32.83 -37.54 -6.98
C ASN A 274 -33.77 -36.30 -7.02
N ILE A 275 -33.20 -35.11 -7.20
CA ILE A 275 -33.07 -34.27 -8.43
C ILE A 275 -32.38 -32.96 -8.03
#